data_AF-A0A0K6G9U2-F1
#
_entry.id   AF-A0A0K6G9U2-F1
#
_cell.length_a   1.000
_cell.length_b   1.000
_cell.length_c   1.000
_cell.angle_alpha   90.00
_cell.angle_beta   90.00
_cell.angle_gamma   90.00
#
_symmetry.space_group_name_H-M   'P 1'
#
loop_
_entity.id
_entity.type
_entity.pdbx_description
1 polymer ?
#
loop_
_entity_poly.entity_id
_entity_poly.type
_entity_poly.pdbx_seq_one_letter_code
_entity_poly.pdbx_strand_id
1 'polypeptide(L)'
;MHSFGKLLLFLLTVILGLLQPCFAQGFPECSIACLGKSDRGSCSLQDNKCLCTYRPYVEGTFACFKSSCPNASDLKSAYDSSTALCNQAGVTETIIAPPKRTLIPTRRAYPIVVKWI
;
A
#
# COMPACT_ATOMS: atom_id res chain seq x y z
N MET A 1 -46.82 -11.70 15.48
CA MET A 1 -46.26 -10.44 16.03
C MET A 1 -44.72 -10.44 16.12
N HIS A 2 -44.06 -11.59 16.30
CA HIS A 2 -42.59 -11.68 16.46
C HIS A 2 -41.72 -11.60 15.17
N SER A 3 -42.32 -11.64 13.97
CA SER A 3 -41.56 -11.72 12.71
C SER A 3 -41.21 -10.35 12.11
N PHE A 4 -42.09 -9.35 12.27
CA PHE A 4 -41.86 -7.98 11.76
C PHE A 4 -40.72 -7.26 12.48
N GLY A 5 -40.57 -7.47 13.79
CA GLY A 5 -39.49 -6.84 14.58
C GLY A 5 -38.10 -7.34 14.19
N LYS A 6 -37.97 -8.62 13.81
CA LYS A 6 -36.70 -9.18 13.31
C LYS A 6 -36.35 -8.59 11.96
N LEU A 7 -37.33 -8.44 11.05
CA LEU A 7 -37.11 -7.85 9.73
C LEU A 7 -36.66 -6.38 9.82
N LEU A 8 -37.24 -5.60 10.73
CA LEU A 8 -36.85 -4.21 10.97
C LEU A 8 -35.43 -4.10 11.58
N LEU A 9 -35.08 -5.00 12.51
CA LEU A 9 -33.73 -5.05 13.09
C LEU A 9 -32.67 -5.45 12.06
N PHE A 10 -32.97 -6.40 11.17
CA PHE A 10 -32.06 -6.79 10.08
C PHE A 10 -31.86 -5.66 9.06
N LEU A 11 -32.89 -4.87 8.75
CA LEU A 11 -32.76 -3.71 7.87
C LEU A 11 -31.88 -2.62 8.52
N LEU A 12 -32.04 -2.36 9.81
CA LEU A 12 -31.23 -1.36 10.52
C LEU A 12 -29.74 -1.75 10.60
N THR A 13 -29.42 -3.03 10.83
CA THR A 13 -28.01 -3.49 10.89
C THR A 13 -27.32 -3.46 9.53
N VAL A 14 -28.03 -3.76 8.44
CA VAL A 14 -27.50 -3.65 7.07
C VAL A 14 -27.22 -2.19 6.69
N ILE A 15 -28.09 -1.26 7.08
CA ILE A 15 -27.91 0.19 6.80
C ILE A 15 -26.70 0.76 7.57
N LEU A 16 -26.49 0.34 8.82
CA LEU A 16 -25.32 0.72 9.63
C LEU A 16 -24.01 0.06 9.17
N GLY A 17 -24.08 -1.11 8.52
CA GLY A 17 -22.92 -1.85 8.00
C GLY A 17 -22.37 -1.36 6.66
N LEU A 18 -23.11 -0.51 5.94
CA LEU A 18 -22.69 0.08 4.65
C LEU A 18 -21.76 1.30 4.81
N LEU A 19 -21.56 1.78 6.05
CA LEU A 19 -20.45 2.66 6.40
C LEU A 19 -19.17 1.81 6.53
N GLN A 20 -18.79 1.12 5.46
CA GLN A 20 -17.41 0.68 5.33
C GLN A 20 -16.56 1.94 5.38
N PRO A 21 -15.65 2.10 6.36
CA PRO A 21 -14.63 3.11 6.23
C PRO A 21 -13.89 2.72 4.95
N CYS A 22 -14.09 3.51 3.90
CA CYS A 22 -13.20 3.53 2.76
C CYS A 22 -11.87 3.99 3.35
N PHE A 23 -11.11 3.05 3.91
CA PHE A 23 -9.67 3.18 3.96
C PHE A 23 -9.30 3.30 2.50
N ALA A 24 -9.35 4.53 1.99
CA ALA A 24 -8.75 4.86 0.73
C ALA A 24 -7.34 4.29 0.86
N GLN A 25 -7.07 3.23 0.10
CA GLN A 25 -5.73 2.67 -0.09
C GLN A 25 -4.96 3.70 -0.92
N GLY A 26 -4.90 4.93 -0.42
CA GLY A 26 -4.29 6.08 -1.05
C GLY A 26 -2.80 5.96 -0.90
N PHE A 27 -2.10 6.56 -1.85
CA PHE A 27 -0.68 6.82 -1.72
C PHE A 27 -0.44 7.70 -0.49
N PRO A 28 0.56 7.41 0.36
CA PRO A 28 0.92 8.31 1.45
C PRO A 28 1.35 9.66 0.88
N GLU A 29 1.13 10.75 1.62
CA GLU A 29 1.37 12.12 1.11
C GLU A 29 2.80 12.32 0.59
N CYS A 30 3.78 11.70 1.24
CA CYS A 30 5.19 11.72 0.84
C CYS A 30 5.45 11.18 -0.57
N SER A 31 4.55 10.35 -1.10
CA SER A 31 4.70 9.66 -2.37
C SER A 31 3.91 10.30 -3.52
N ILE A 32 2.97 11.21 -3.22
CA ILE A 32 2.10 11.83 -4.23
C ILE A 32 2.93 12.58 -5.27
N ALA A 33 3.96 13.31 -4.83
CA ALA A 33 4.84 14.06 -5.72
C ALA A 33 5.68 13.18 -6.66
N CYS A 34 5.79 11.88 -6.38
CA CYS A 34 6.53 10.92 -7.20
C CYS A 34 5.70 10.34 -8.35
N LEU A 35 4.37 10.39 -8.25
CA LEU A 35 3.48 9.85 -9.27
C LEU A 35 3.62 10.68 -10.56
N GLY A 36 4.00 10.02 -11.66
CA GLY A 36 4.17 10.70 -12.95
C GLY A 36 5.45 11.52 -13.12
N LYS A 37 6.39 11.50 -12.16
CA LYS A 37 7.72 12.14 -12.32
C LYS A 37 8.68 11.33 -13.17
N SER A 38 8.58 10.02 -13.08
CA SER A 38 9.48 9.08 -13.74
C SER A 38 9.24 9.04 -15.24
N ASP A 39 10.25 8.60 -15.99
CA ASP A 39 10.12 8.41 -17.43
C ASP A 39 9.00 7.40 -17.74
N ARG A 40 8.09 7.79 -18.63
CA ARG A 40 6.92 6.99 -18.99
C ARG A 40 7.06 6.32 -20.35
N GLY A 41 8.17 6.55 -21.05
CA GLY A 41 8.29 6.25 -22.48
C GLY A 41 7.05 6.73 -23.24
N SER A 42 6.38 5.80 -23.92
CA SER A 42 5.16 6.05 -24.69
C SER A 42 3.86 5.84 -23.88
N CYS A 43 3.94 5.49 -22.60
CA CYS A 43 2.76 5.21 -21.77
C CYS A 43 2.02 6.49 -21.38
N SER A 44 0.68 6.47 -21.43
CA SER A 44 -0.16 7.52 -20.86
C SER A 44 -0.14 7.48 -19.32
N LEU A 45 -0.33 8.63 -18.66
CA LEU A 45 -0.46 8.69 -17.20
C LEU A 45 -1.67 7.92 -16.66
N GLN A 46 -2.68 7.66 -17.50
CA GLN A 46 -3.85 6.87 -17.14
C GLN A 46 -3.73 5.39 -17.54
N ASP A 47 -2.68 5.01 -18.28
CA ASP A 47 -2.47 3.62 -18.70
C ASP A 47 -1.61 2.88 -17.67
N ASN A 48 -2.25 2.52 -16.55
CA ASN A 48 -1.60 1.81 -15.45
C ASN A 48 -0.98 0.49 -15.91
N LYS A 49 -1.58 -0.20 -16.90
CA LYS A 49 -1.03 -1.45 -17.43
C LYS A 49 0.29 -1.22 -18.14
N CYS A 50 0.37 -0.19 -18.98
CA CYS A 50 1.61 0.20 -19.67
C CYS A 50 2.68 0.68 -18.66
N LEU A 51 2.29 1.56 -17.74
CA LEU A 51 3.21 2.10 -16.74
C LEU A 51 3.80 1.01 -15.83
N CYS A 52 2.98 0.05 -15.40
CA CYS A 52 3.42 -1.05 -14.52
C CYS A 52 4.31 -2.08 -15.21
N THR A 53 4.28 -2.20 -16.53
CA THR A 53 5.20 -3.08 -17.28
C THR A 53 6.48 -2.36 -17.72
N TYR A 54 6.49 -1.03 -17.70
CA TYR A 54 7.62 -0.23 -18.12
C TYR A 54 8.63 -0.03 -16.98
N ARG A 55 9.70 -0.85 -16.97
CA ARG A 55 10.71 -0.86 -15.90
C ARG A 55 11.23 0.53 -15.49
N PRO A 56 11.61 1.44 -16.41
CA PRO A 56 12.14 2.74 -16.03
C PRO A 56 11.16 3.59 -15.23
N TYR A 57 9.86 3.50 -15.54
CA TYR A 57 8.82 4.17 -14.77
C TYR A 57 8.71 3.61 -13.36
N VAL A 58 8.62 2.28 -13.23
CA VAL A 58 8.43 1.61 -11.94
C VAL A 58 9.67 1.84 -11.04
N GLU A 59 10.87 1.66 -11.58
CA GLU A 59 12.13 1.84 -10.84
C GLU A 59 12.35 3.31 -10.45
N GLY A 60 12.10 4.25 -11.37
CA GLY A 60 12.19 5.69 -11.07
C GLY A 60 11.20 6.11 -9.99
N THR A 61 9.98 5.59 -10.05
CA THR A 61 8.92 5.95 -9.09
C THR A 61 9.25 5.41 -7.71
N PHE A 62 9.73 4.18 -7.63
CA PHE A 62 10.19 3.58 -6.38
C PHE A 62 11.46 4.24 -5.83
N ALA A 63 12.39 4.68 -6.69
CA ALA A 63 13.53 5.47 -6.27
C ALA A 63 13.09 6.82 -5.65
N CYS A 64 12.10 7.47 -6.26
CA CYS A 64 11.50 8.68 -5.70
C CYS A 64 10.82 8.41 -4.34
N PHE A 65 10.10 7.30 -4.18
CA PHE A 65 9.52 6.93 -2.88
C PHE A 65 10.58 6.76 -1.81
N LYS A 66 11.70 6.08 -2.11
CA LYS A 66 12.81 5.93 -1.15
C LYS A 66 13.40 7.27 -0.70
N SER A 67 13.42 8.26 -1.58
CA SER A 67 13.94 9.60 -1.26
C SER A 67 12.92 10.47 -0.54
N SER A 68 11.63 10.33 -0.84
CA SER A 68 10.58 11.24 -0.38
C SER A 68 9.84 10.73 0.86
N CYS A 69 9.81 9.42 1.07
CA CYS A 69 9.18 8.75 2.20
C CYS A 69 10.25 8.17 3.15
N PRO A 70 10.75 8.96 4.13
CA PRO A 70 11.83 8.53 5.03
C PRO A 70 11.38 7.45 6.03
N ASN A 71 10.07 7.38 6.33
CA ASN A 71 9.53 6.38 7.22
C ASN A 71 9.37 5.03 6.51
N ALA A 72 9.85 3.96 7.14
CA ALA A 72 9.73 2.61 6.58
C ALA A 72 8.27 2.18 6.38
N SER A 73 7.35 2.66 7.24
CA SER A 73 5.91 2.40 7.10
C SER A 73 5.35 3.06 5.85
N ASP A 74 5.68 4.33 5.59
CA ASP A 74 5.17 5.07 4.44
C ASP A 74 5.74 4.51 3.12
N LEU A 75 7.03 4.18 3.11
CA LEU A 75 7.65 3.52 1.95
C LEU A 75 6.97 2.18 1.63
N LYS A 76 6.63 1.40 2.67
CA LYS A 76 5.88 0.15 2.48
C LYS A 76 4.46 0.41 1.98
N SER A 77 3.74 1.36 2.54
CA SER A 77 2.40 1.72 2.09
C SER A 77 2.41 2.17 0.62
N ALA A 78 3.36 3.02 0.21
CA ALA A 78 3.50 3.46 -1.19
C ALA A 78 3.78 2.29 -2.14
N TYR A 79 4.64 1.36 -1.73
CA TYR A 79 4.93 0.14 -2.50
C TYR A 79 3.70 -0.76 -2.62
N ASP A 80 2.99 -0.99 -1.52
CA ASP A 80 1.81 -1.85 -1.48
C ASP A 80 0.67 -1.24 -2.33
N SER A 81 0.44 0.06 -2.25
CA SER A 81 -0.52 0.79 -3.11
C SER A 81 -0.16 0.70 -4.60
N SER A 82 1.14 0.85 -4.94
CA SER A 82 1.60 0.69 -6.32
C SER A 82 1.38 -0.73 -6.84
N THR A 83 1.70 -1.72 -6.02
CA THR A 83 1.52 -3.14 -6.35
C THR A 83 0.04 -3.46 -6.54
N ALA A 84 -0.83 -2.96 -5.66
CA ALA A 84 -2.27 -3.13 -5.76
C ALA A 84 -2.84 -2.48 -7.03
N LEU A 85 -2.33 -1.31 -7.43
CA LEU A 85 -2.72 -0.63 -8.67
C LEU A 85 -2.28 -1.42 -9.91
N CYS A 86 -1.06 -1.96 -9.91
CA CYS A 86 -0.58 -2.82 -11.00
C CYS A 86 -1.36 -4.12 -11.11
N ASN A 87 -1.69 -4.75 -9.98
CA ASN A 87 -2.52 -5.95 -9.93
C ASN A 87 -3.92 -5.69 -10.49
N GLN A 88 -4.54 -4.55 -10.15
CA GLN A 88 -5.83 -4.13 -10.71
C GLN A 88 -5.78 -3.92 -12.23
N ALA A 89 -4.61 -3.50 -12.76
CA ALA A 89 -4.37 -3.36 -14.19
C ALA A 89 -3.98 -4.69 -14.89
N GLY A 90 -3.98 -5.82 -14.16
CA GLY A 90 -3.64 -7.15 -14.68
C GLY A 90 -2.14 -7.44 -14.76
N VAL A 91 -1.30 -6.66 -14.08
CA VAL A 91 0.16 -6.87 -14.00
C VAL A 91 0.50 -7.48 -12.64
N THR A 92 0.69 -8.79 -12.60
CA THR A 92 0.99 -9.56 -11.37
C THR A 92 2.49 -9.73 -11.11
N GLU A 93 3.32 -9.55 -12.13
CA GLU A 93 4.77 -9.62 -12.01
C GLU A 93 5.30 -8.35 -11.37
N THR A 94 5.70 -8.41 -10.09
CA THR A 94 6.28 -7.26 -9.42
C THR A 94 7.75 -7.11 -9.84
N ILE A 95 8.02 -6.10 -10.66
CA ILE A 95 9.36 -5.80 -11.21
C ILE A 95 10.36 -5.40 -10.12
N ILE A 96 9.86 -4.91 -8.99
CA ILE A 96 10.64 -4.43 -7.86
C ILE A 96 10.36 -5.33 -6.65
N ALA A 97 11.42 -5.72 -5.94
CA ALA A 97 11.27 -6.46 -4.70
C ALA A 97 10.66 -5.56 -3.60
N PRO A 98 9.83 -6.13 -2.70
CA PRO A 98 9.26 -5.37 -1.59
C PRO A 98 10.36 -4.72 -0.74
N PRO A 99 10.13 -3.50 -0.21
CA PRO A 99 11.08 -2.87 0.68
C PRO A 99 11.34 -3.79 1.87
N LYS A 100 12.62 -4.11 2.11
CA LYS A 100 13.00 -4.96 3.23
C LYS A 100 12.54 -4.28 4.52
N ARG A 101 11.75 -4.99 5.32
CA ARG A 101 11.52 -4.58 6.71
C ARG A 101 12.86 -4.76 7.44
N THR A 102 13.57 -3.66 7.66
CA THR A 102 14.57 -3.63 8.72
C THR A 102 13.79 -3.70 10.03
N LEU A 103 13.56 -4.91 10.53
CA LEU A 103 13.32 -5.10 11.95
C LEU A 103 14.62 -4.67 12.62
N ILE A 104 14.75 -3.38 12.92
CA ILE A 104 15.72 -2.94 13.91
C ILE A 104 15.14 -3.52 15.21
N PRO A 105 15.74 -4.55 15.84
CA PRO A 105 15.38 -4.83 17.21
C PRO A 105 15.69 -3.54 17.95
N THR A 106 14.69 -2.94 18.56
CA THR A 106 14.84 -1.83 19.50
C THR A 106 15.88 -2.25 20.54
N ARG A 107 17.16 -2.00 20.26
CA ARG A 107 18.19 -2.07 21.28
C ARG A 107 17.75 -1.06 22.32
N ARG A 108 17.58 -1.58 23.55
CA ARG A 108 17.39 -0.87 24.82
C ARG A 108 15.94 -0.85 25.33
N ALA A 109 15.43 -2.03 25.68
CA ALA A 109 14.74 -2.25 26.96
C ALA A 109 14.50 -3.75 27.25
N TYR A 110 15.56 -4.55 27.43
CA TYR A 110 15.51 -5.69 28.38
C TYR A 110 16.93 -6.25 28.63
N PRO A 111 17.44 -6.25 29.87
CA PRO A 111 18.68 -6.94 30.21
C PRO A 111 18.34 -8.39 30.59
N ILE A 112 18.61 -9.36 29.72
CA ILE A 112 18.65 -10.77 30.15
C ILE A 112 19.89 -11.42 29.55
N VAL A 113 20.87 -11.57 30.45
CA VAL A 113 21.93 -12.57 30.45
C VAL A 113 21.52 -13.88 29.77
N VAL A 114 22.25 -14.28 28.73
CA VAL A 114 22.45 -15.70 28.42
C VAL A 114 23.95 -15.97 28.34
N LYS A 115 24.44 -16.52 29.45
CA LYS A 115 25.76 -17.11 29.62
C LYS A 115 25.80 -18.41 28.81
N TRP A 116 26.78 -18.54 27.92
CA TRP A 116 27.20 -19.82 27.36
C TRP A 116 28.65 -20.06 27.80
N ILE A 117 28.81 -20.83 28.88
CA ILE A 117 29.87 -21.78 29.23
C ILE A 117 29.26 -22.67 30.30
#